data_AF-A0AAW7CX76-F1
#
_entry.id   AF-A0AAW7CX76-F1
#
_cell.length_a   1.000
_cell.length_b   1.000
_cell.length_c   1.000
_cell.angle_alpha   90.00
_cell.angle_beta   90.00
_cell.angle_gamma   90.00
#
_symmetry.space_group_name_H-M   'P 1'
#
loop_
_entity.id
_entity.type
_entity.pdbx_description
1 polymer ?
#
loop_
_entity_poly.entity_id
_entity_poly.type
_entity_poly.pdbx_seq_one_letter_code
_entity_poly.pdbx_strand_id
1 'polypeptide(L)'
;MIYSDYISKSRLDIYEKHLKVQPTQVIAAYHWNKALSGAMLPAFQCLEVTLRNAINLAILSHPPKGSKGLWTPNNNWITDLPRYIGNSKIKPIERYKRATLTKHRQDTHGYLLDQYGNKILARKVKEENLVQQAKELISKEGKKPTPDRIISGLTFGFWVHLLTSIYEDTHGYRLLWPNLTPIVFPNAPMGYERSTIHDAFVRIKTLRNRLSHHEAIWKFHYDDPYTGKPNYKTPIYGAHASCNLLRKHYDDILDMIGWINLDRKNTFLKYSANLRFYALCSVNGLNSYIDPDKISTRVNISRGGRGIRKLLKVLSRNDFMRLTKSNETILTIGADNSMKIDNT
;
A
#
# COMPACT_ATOMS: atom_id res chain seq x y z
N MET A 1 20.60 -0.65 -29.94
CA MET A 1 19.18 -0.57 -29.56
C MET A 1 18.99 0.61 -28.64
N ILE A 2 18.25 1.64 -29.06
CA ILE A 2 18.02 2.81 -28.22
C ILE A 2 16.88 2.46 -27.27
N TYR A 3 17.13 2.50 -25.96
CA TYR A 3 16.17 2.20 -24.89
C TYR A 3 14.84 2.99 -24.98
N SER A 4 14.78 4.04 -25.81
CA SER A 4 13.63 4.91 -26.04
C SER A 4 12.43 4.24 -26.71
N ASP A 5 12.63 3.14 -27.43
CA ASP A 5 11.54 2.55 -28.24
C ASP A 5 10.52 1.78 -27.38
N TYR A 6 10.92 1.37 -26.18
CA TYR A 6 10.09 0.57 -25.25
C TYR A 6 9.64 1.33 -24.01
N ILE A 7 10.10 2.58 -23.82
CA ILE A 7 9.64 3.46 -22.74
C ILE A 7 9.12 4.74 -23.37
N SER A 8 7.84 5.04 -23.17
CA SER A 8 7.24 6.23 -23.77
C SER A 8 7.99 7.50 -23.40
N LYS A 9 8.18 8.40 -24.37
CA LYS A 9 8.77 9.72 -24.13
C LYS A 9 8.09 10.46 -22.97
N SER A 10 6.76 10.39 -22.90
CA SER A 10 5.97 10.98 -21.80
C SER A 10 6.36 10.47 -20.41
N ARG A 11 6.86 9.23 -20.28
CA ARG A 11 7.29 8.63 -19.02
C ARG A 11 8.71 9.06 -18.64
N LEU A 12 9.55 9.45 -19.60
CA LEU A 12 10.92 9.91 -19.38
C LEU A 12 11.02 11.43 -19.24
N ASP A 13 10.26 12.19 -20.03
CA ASP A 13 10.23 13.66 -20.03
C ASP A 13 9.97 14.28 -18.64
N ILE A 14 9.23 13.56 -17.78
CA ILE A 14 8.91 14.05 -16.44
C ILE A 14 10.16 14.20 -15.56
N TYR A 15 11.20 13.41 -15.79
CA TYR A 15 12.44 13.50 -15.00
C TYR A 15 13.15 14.83 -15.33
N GLU A 16 13.28 15.20 -16.59
CA GLU A 16 13.83 16.50 -16.99
C GLU A 16 12.94 17.66 -16.52
N LYS A 17 11.65 17.59 -16.83
CA LYS A 17 10.70 18.69 -16.56
C LYS A 17 10.52 18.94 -15.08
N HIS A 18 10.36 17.89 -14.28
CA HIS A 18 10.05 17.98 -12.86
C HIS A 18 11.28 17.91 -11.96
N LEU A 19 12.20 16.94 -12.14
CA LEU A 19 13.41 16.84 -11.30
C LEU A 19 14.55 17.75 -11.73
N LYS A 20 14.50 18.32 -12.94
CA LYS A 20 15.57 19.14 -13.53
C LYS A 20 16.90 18.38 -13.71
N VAL A 21 16.82 17.08 -13.98
CA VAL A 21 18.01 16.29 -14.38
C VAL A 21 18.33 16.55 -15.85
N GLN A 22 19.60 16.36 -16.22
CA GLN A 22 20.02 16.51 -17.62
C GLN A 22 19.46 15.39 -18.51
N PRO A 23 19.27 15.61 -19.82
CA PRO A 23 18.78 14.58 -20.74
C PRO A 23 19.60 13.27 -20.67
N THR A 24 20.93 13.39 -20.52
CA THR A 24 21.84 12.24 -20.38
C THR A 24 21.67 11.46 -19.08
N GLN A 25 21.02 12.05 -18.07
CA GLN A 25 20.81 11.48 -16.73
C GLN A 25 19.44 10.83 -16.55
N VAL A 26 18.51 11.02 -17.49
CA VAL A 26 17.10 10.61 -17.36
C VAL A 26 16.95 9.12 -17.09
N ILE A 27 17.69 8.28 -17.81
CA ILE A 27 17.63 6.82 -17.62
C ILE A 27 18.13 6.44 -16.22
N ALA A 28 19.24 7.03 -15.77
CA ALA A 28 19.74 6.79 -14.42
C ALA A 28 18.73 7.23 -13.34
N ALA A 29 18.09 8.39 -13.51
CA ALA A 29 17.03 8.87 -12.63
C ALA A 29 15.78 7.95 -12.65
N TYR A 30 15.45 7.37 -13.80
CA TYR A 30 14.38 6.37 -13.92
C TYR A 30 14.70 5.09 -13.14
N HIS A 31 15.96 4.62 -13.17
CA HIS A 31 16.41 3.51 -12.34
C HIS A 31 16.42 3.84 -10.84
N TRP A 32 16.80 5.06 -10.47
CA TRP A 32 16.63 5.55 -9.10
C TRP A 32 15.17 5.47 -8.64
N ASN A 33 14.19 5.88 -9.45
CA ASN A 33 12.77 5.76 -9.11
C ASN A 33 12.34 4.29 -8.90
N LYS A 34 12.89 3.34 -9.67
CA LYS A 34 12.62 1.90 -9.47
C LYS A 34 13.17 1.42 -8.13
N ALA A 35 14.41 1.78 -7.80
CA ALA A 35 15.01 1.44 -6.50
C ALA A 35 14.22 2.05 -5.34
N LEU A 36 13.83 3.33 -5.47
CA LEU A 36 13.01 4.04 -4.52
C LEU A 36 11.63 3.39 -4.34
N SER A 37 11.00 2.97 -5.44
CA SER A 37 9.74 2.22 -5.42
C SER A 37 9.90 0.88 -4.70
N GLY A 38 10.99 0.14 -4.94
CA GLY A 38 11.30 -1.08 -4.21
C GLY A 38 11.44 -0.85 -2.70
N ALA A 39 12.10 0.25 -2.31
CA ALA A 39 12.30 0.62 -0.90
C ALA A 39 11.00 1.05 -0.17
N MET A 40 9.93 1.39 -0.89
CA MET A 40 8.61 1.69 -0.30
C MET A 40 7.85 0.41 0.12
N LEU A 41 8.07 -0.71 -0.57
CA LEU A 41 7.26 -1.92 -0.43
C LEU A 41 7.19 -2.46 1.00
N PRO A 42 8.30 -2.50 1.79
CA PRO A 42 8.23 -3.00 3.16
C PRO A 42 7.22 -2.23 4.03
N ALA A 43 7.15 -0.90 3.90
CA ALA A 43 6.23 -0.09 4.69
C ALA A 43 4.76 -0.33 4.28
N PHE A 44 4.49 -0.40 2.96
CA PHE A 44 3.15 -0.71 2.46
C PHE A 44 2.68 -2.10 2.90
N GLN A 45 3.53 -3.11 2.78
CA GLN A 45 3.23 -4.48 3.22
C GLN A 45 2.97 -4.52 4.74
N CYS A 46 3.81 -3.83 5.52
CA CYS A 46 3.64 -3.73 6.95
C CYS A 46 2.27 -3.13 7.28
N LEU A 47 1.93 -1.97 6.72
CA LEU A 47 0.65 -1.29 6.94
C LEU A 47 -0.55 -2.13 6.51
N GLU A 48 -0.52 -2.73 5.32
CA GLU A 48 -1.64 -3.52 4.78
C GLU A 48 -1.97 -4.71 5.68
N VAL A 49 -0.95 -5.47 6.08
CA VAL A 49 -1.14 -6.60 7.00
C VAL A 49 -1.60 -6.12 8.38
N THR A 50 -1.08 -4.98 8.85
CA THR A 50 -1.48 -4.39 10.14
C THR A 50 -2.97 -4.03 10.13
N LEU A 51 -3.41 -3.23 9.15
CA LEU A 51 -4.79 -2.77 9.03
C LEU A 51 -5.76 -3.93 8.88
N ARG A 52 -5.47 -4.86 7.96
CA ARG A 52 -6.30 -6.05 7.72
C ARG A 52 -6.51 -6.84 9.01
N ASN A 53 -5.41 -7.15 9.69
CA ASN A 53 -5.48 -7.99 10.89
C ASN A 53 -6.14 -7.24 12.05
N ALA A 54 -5.90 -5.94 12.20
CA ALA A 54 -6.54 -5.13 13.22
C ALA A 54 -8.06 -5.05 13.04
N ILE A 55 -8.55 -4.80 11.82
CA ILE A 55 -9.99 -4.82 11.53
C ILE A 55 -10.57 -6.20 11.80
N ASN A 56 -9.94 -7.26 11.33
CA ASN A 56 -10.41 -8.63 11.55
C ASN A 56 -10.50 -8.97 13.05
N LEU A 57 -9.42 -8.70 13.79
CA LEU A 57 -9.38 -8.97 15.23
C LEU A 57 -10.40 -8.11 16.00
N ALA A 58 -10.58 -6.84 15.63
CA ALA A 58 -11.55 -5.97 16.26
C ALA A 58 -12.99 -6.46 16.06
N ILE A 59 -13.34 -6.94 14.86
CA ILE A 59 -14.67 -7.52 14.60
C ILE A 59 -14.90 -8.78 15.43
N LEU A 60 -13.89 -9.67 15.53
CA LEU A 60 -14.02 -10.94 16.25
C LEU A 60 -14.02 -10.77 17.77
N SER A 61 -13.24 -9.83 18.30
CA SER A 61 -13.10 -9.61 19.76
C SER A 61 -14.11 -8.61 20.32
N HIS A 62 -14.53 -7.63 19.53
CA HIS A 62 -15.44 -6.56 19.92
C HIS A 62 -16.58 -6.40 18.90
N PRO A 63 -17.38 -7.46 18.64
CA PRO A 63 -18.41 -7.41 17.60
C PRO A 63 -19.39 -6.25 17.84
N PRO A 64 -19.77 -5.48 16.78
CA PRO A 64 -20.74 -4.40 16.93
C PRO A 64 -22.05 -4.93 17.52
N LYS A 65 -22.51 -4.38 18.66
CA LYS A 65 -23.63 -4.94 19.43
C LYS A 65 -24.93 -5.04 18.62
N GLY A 66 -25.15 -4.10 17.70
CA GLY A 66 -26.32 -4.07 16.81
C GLY A 66 -26.24 -5.02 15.62
N SER A 67 -25.13 -5.74 15.39
CA SER A 67 -25.01 -6.65 14.24
C SER A 67 -25.79 -7.95 14.40
N LYS A 68 -26.21 -8.29 15.64
CA LYS A 68 -26.89 -9.55 15.96
C LYS A 68 -28.13 -9.75 15.09
N GLY A 69 -28.14 -10.85 14.32
CA GLY A 69 -29.22 -11.21 13.40
C GLY A 69 -29.20 -10.49 12.05
N LEU A 70 -28.27 -9.54 11.83
CA LEU A 70 -28.14 -8.79 10.58
C LEU A 70 -26.97 -9.30 9.72
N TRP A 71 -25.81 -9.51 10.36
CA TRP A 71 -24.64 -10.14 9.77
C TRP A 71 -23.83 -10.82 10.88
N THR A 72 -23.11 -11.88 10.55
CA THR A 72 -22.43 -12.69 11.58
C THR A 72 -21.02 -12.16 11.82
N PRO A 73 -20.71 -11.59 13.00
CA PRO A 73 -19.36 -11.10 13.31
C PRO A 73 -18.46 -12.25 13.78
N ASN A 74 -18.47 -13.37 13.06
CA ASN A 74 -17.56 -14.49 13.26
C ASN A 74 -16.60 -14.59 12.06
N ASN A 75 -15.91 -15.71 11.87
CA ASN A 75 -14.99 -15.89 10.76
C ASN A 75 -15.62 -15.59 9.38
N ASN A 76 -16.95 -15.70 9.21
CA ASN A 76 -17.64 -15.41 7.95
C ASN A 76 -18.03 -13.93 7.76
N TRP A 77 -17.68 -13.01 8.66
CA TRP A 77 -18.04 -11.60 8.52
C TRP A 77 -17.63 -11.01 7.17
N ILE A 78 -16.51 -11.49 6.61
CA ILE A 78 -15.96 -11.02 5.33
C ILE A 78 -16.90 -11.28 4.16
N THR A 79 -17.80 -12.26 4.27
CA THR A 79 -18.86 -12.52 3.29
C THR A 79 -20.19 -11.88 3.69
N ASP A 80 -20.49 -11.91 4.99
CA ASP A 80 -21.81 -11.56 5.51
C ASP A 80 -22.02 -10.03 5.55
N LEU A 81 -21.02 -9.27 5.98
CA LEU A 81 -21.11 -7.82 6.07
C LEU A 81 -21.29 -7.16 4.68
N PRO A 82 -20.48 -7.47 3.64
CA PRO A 82 -20.74 -6.97 2.30
C PRO A 82 -22.12 -7.35 1.75
N ARG A 83 -22.60 -8.56 2.06
CA ARG A 83 -23.94 -9.02 1.67
C ARG A 83 -25.03 -8.19 2.36
N TYR A 84 -24.90 -7.92 3.65
CA TYR A 84 -25.80 -7.06 4.42
C TYR A 84 -25.83 -5.63 3.85
N ILE A 85 -24.66 -5.04 3.56
CA ILE A 85 -24.57 -3.72 2.93
C ILE A 85 -25.27 -3.73 1.57
N GLY A 86 -25.04 -4.75 0.74
CA GLY A 86 -25.70 -4.87 -0.56
C GLY A 86 -27.23 -4.96 -0.45
N ASN A 87 -27.74 -5.71 0.51
CA ASN A 87 -29.19 -5.80 0.76
C ASN A 87 -29.78 -4.50 1.32
N SER A 88 -28.99 -3.71 2.06
CA SER A 88 -29.43 -2.46 2.67
C SER A 88 -29.35 -1.26 1.72
N LYS A 89 -28.40 -1.27 0.77
CA LYS A 89 -28.10 -0.11 -0.09
C LYS A 89 -28.60 -0.25 -1.53
N ILE A 90 -28.89 -1.47 -1.99
CA ILE A 90 -29.39 -1.72 -3.34
C ILE A 90 -30.87 -2.10 -3.23
N LYS A 91 -31.74 -1.41 -3.99
CA LYS A 91 -33.18 -1.73 -4.03
C LYS A 91 -33.38 -3.19 -4.47
N PRO A 92 -34.33 -3.94 -3.88
CA PRO A 92 -34.56 -5.35 -4.20
C PRO A 92 -34.69 -5.64 -5.71
N ILE A 93 -35.38 -4.76 -6.45
CA ILE A 93 -35.60 -4.89 -7.89
C ILE A 93 -34.31 -4.81 -8.73
N GLU A 94 -33.30 -4.09 -8.24
CA GLU A 94 -31.97 -4.02 -8.88
C GLU A 94 -31.03 -5.11 -8.34
N ARG A 95 -31.25 -5.52 -7.09
CA ARG A 95 -30.39 -6.45 -6.37
C ARG A 95 -30.54 -7.88 -6.87
N TYR A 96 -31.76 -8.31 -7.19
CA TYR A 96 -32.09 -9.70 -7.51
C TYR A 96 -32.61 -9.86 -8.94
N LYS A 97 -32.29 -10.98 -9.58
CA LYS A 97 -32.80 -11.31 -10.91
C LYS A 97 -34.29 -11.66 -10.84
N ARG A 98 -35.08 -11.19 -11.80
CA ARG A 98 -36.49 -11.57 -11.95
C ARG A 98 -36.64 -12.76 -12.87
N ALA A 99 -37.61 -13.62 -12.57
CA ALA A 99 -37.96 -14.71 -13.47
C ALA A 99 -38.65 -14.16 -14.72
N THR A 100 -38.26 -14.64 -15.88
CA THR A 100 -38.92 -14.33 -17.16
C THR A 100 -39.98 -15.35 -17.53
N LEU A 101 -39.90 -16.58 -16.99
CA LEU A 101 -40.80 -17.69 -17.28
C LEU A 101 -41.29 -18.31 -15.97
N THR A 102 -42.56 -18.70 -15.93
CA THR A 102 -43.23 -19.32 -14.76
C THR A 102 -42.58 -20.64 -14.32
N LYS A 103 -41.90 -21.34 -15.24
CA LYS A 103 -41.17 -22.59 -14.96
C LYS A 103 -39.88 -22.39 -14.15
N HIS A 104 -39.37 -21.16 -14.03
CA HIS A 104 -38.16 -20.91 -13.26
C HIS A 104 -38.46 -20.98 -11.76
N ARG A 105 -37.52 -21.53 -10.98
CA ARG A 105 -37.62 -21.51 -9.52
C ARG A 105 -37.60 -20.05 -9.04
N GLN A 106 -38.68 -19.62 -8.39
CA GLN A 106 -38.87 -18.22 -7.99
C GLN A 106 -39.59 -18.09 -6.65
N ASP A 107 -39.41 -16.95 -5.97
CA ASP A 107 -40.16 -16.63 -4.75
C ASP A 107 -41.54 -16.03 -5.04
N THR A 108 -42.30 -15.74 -3.98
CA THR A 108 -43.64 -15.11 -4.07
C THR A 108 -43.65 -13.72 -4.73
N HIS A 109 -42.49 -13.08 -4.84
CA HIS A 109 -42.32 -11.76 -5.47
C HIS A 109 -41.76 -11.85 -6.89
N GLY A 110 -41.59 -13.07 -7.44
CA GLY A 110 -41.09 -13.31 -8.79
C GLY A 110 -39.58 -13.18 -8.97
N TYR A 111 -38.80 -13.24 -7.89
CA TYR A 111 -37.33 -13.27 -7.95
C TYR A 111 -36.82 -14.70 -8.15
N LEU A 112 -35.84 -14.87 -9.03
CA LEU A 112 -35.20 -16.17 -9.27
C LEU A 112 -34.50 -16.70 -8.03
N LEU A 113 -34.65 -18.01 -7.80
CA LEU A 113 -34.01 -18.75 -6.73
C LEU A 113 -32.98 -19.75 -7.30
N ASP A 114 -31.88 -19.92 -6.57
CA ASP A 114 -30.90 -20.95 -6.86
C ASP A 114 -31.37 -22.35 -6.40
N GLN A 115 -30.51 -23.35 -6.56
CA GLN A 115 -30.81 -24.73 -6.15
C GLN A 115 -31.05 -24.89 -4.64
N TYR A 116 -30.56 -23.94 -3.82
CA TYR A 116 -30.67 -23.91 -2.38
C TYR A 116 -31.80 -22.99 -1.88
N GLY A 117 -32.59 -22.40 -2.79
CA GLY A 117 -33.69 -21.51 -2.44
C GLY A 117 -33.28 -20.07 -2.15
N ASN A 118 -32.05 -19.66 -2.45
CA ASN A 118 -31.60 -18.28 -2.26
C ASN A 118 -31.84 -17.42 -3.50
N LYS A 119 -32.21 -16.15 -3.30
CA LYS A 119 -32.39 -15.20 -4.41
C LYS A 119 -31.09 -14.99 -5.19
N ILE A 120 -31.17 -15.16 -6.51
CA ILE A 120 -30.04 -14.97 -7.42
C ILE A 120 -29.75 -13.47 -7.57
N LEU A 121 -28.50 -13.09 -7.35
CA LEU A 121 -28.07 -11.69 -7.42
C LEU A 121 -27.95 -11.21 -8.88
N ALA A 122 -28.50 -10.03 -9.15
CA ALA A 122 -28.30 -9.27 -10.38
C ALA A 122 -27.19 -8.22 -10.21
N ARG A 123 -27.30 -7.39 -9.16
CA ARG A 123 -26.33 -6.34 -8.84
C ARG A 123 -25.69 -6.60 -7.48
N LYS A 124 -24.38 -6.42 -7.38
CA LYS A 124 -23.57 -6.58 -6.15
C LYS A 124 -22.92 -5.25 -5.77
N VAL A 125 -22.68 -5.05 -4.49
CA VAL A 125 -21.74 -3.99 -4.07
C VAL A 125 -20.32 -4.40 -4.41
N LYS A 126 -19.42 -3.42 -4.48
CA LYS A 126 -18.03 -3.64 -4.90
C LYS A 126 -17.33 -4.70 -4.04
N GLU A 127 -17.55 -4.67 -2.73
CA GLU A 127 -16.91 -5.60 -1.79
C GLU A 127 -17.36 -7.05 -2.02
N GLU A 128 -18.63 -7.28 -2.36
CA GLU A 128 -19.11 -8.63 -2.72
C GLU A 128 -18.42 -9.16 -3.98
N ASN A 129 -18.16 -8.30 -4.97
CA ASN A 129 -17.44 -8.70 -6.18
C ASN A 129 -15.99 -9.05 -5.85
N LEU A 130 -15.31 -8.26 -5.01
CA LEU A 130 -13.93 -8.52 -4.60
C LEU A 130 -13.81 -9.82 -3.79
N VAL A 131 -14.74 -10.06 -2.87
CA VAL A 131 -14.81 -11.33 -2.10
C VAL A 131 -15.08 -12.51 -3.01
N GLN A 132 -15.98 -12.36 -3.99
CA GLN A 132 -16.28 -13.42 -4.96
C GLN A 132 -15.05 -13.72 -5.84
N GLN A 133 -14.35 -12.70 -6.34
CA GLN A 133 -13.12 -12.88 -7.12
C GLN A 133 -12.03 -13.59 -6.30
N ALA A 134 -11.85 -13.20 -5.03
CA ALA A 134 -10.91 -13.88 -4.14
C ALA A 134 -11.28 -15.37 -3.97
N LYS A 135 -12.56 -15.70 -3.74
CA LYS A 135 -13.03 -17.09 -3.66
C LYS A 135 -12.72 -17.88 -4.94
N GLU A 136 -13.01 -17.31 -6.10
CA GLU A 136 -12.79 -17.93 -7.40
C GLU A 136 -11.30 -18.20 -7.66
N LEU A 137 -10.42 -17.24 -7.35
CA LEU A 137 -8.98 -17.42 -7.47
C LEU A 137 -8.48 -18.54 -6.56
N ILE A 138 -8.90 -18.57 -5.30
CA ILE A 138 -8.52 -19.62 -4.34
C ILE A 138 -8.99 -20.99 -4.84
N SER A 139 -10.23 -21.08 -5.35
CA SER A 139 -10.77 -22.33 -5.90
C SER A 139 -10.06 -22.78 -7.18
N LYS A 140 -9.65 -21.84 -8.06
CA LYS A 140 -8.84 -22.14 -9.24
C LYS A 140 -7.47 -22.72 -8.88
N GLU A 141 -6.92 -22.36 -7.72
CA GLU A 141 -5.70 -22.96 -7.17
C GLU A 141 -5.94 -24.34 -6.50
N GLY A 142 -7.14 -24.92 -6.60
CA GLY A 142 -7.49 -26.19 -5.96
C GLY A 142 -7.65 -26.10 -4.45
N LYS A 143 -7.74 -24.89 -3.89
CA LYS A 143 -7.84 -24.64 -2.45
C LYS A 143 -9.29 -24.38 -2.04
N LYS A 144 -9.69 -24.87 -0.87
CA LYS A 144 -10.96 -24.48 -0.24
C LYS A 144 -10.93 -22.98 0.12
N PRO A 145 -11.94 -22.17 -0.26
CA PRO A 145 -12.01 -20.75 0.06
C PRO A 145 -12.46 -20.52 1.50
N THR A 146 -11.55 -20.79 2.46
CA THR A 146 -11.79 -20.49 3.88
C THR A 146 -11.76 -18.98 4.13
N PRO A 147 -12.38 -18.49 5.21
CA PRO A 147 -12.38 -17.05 5.48
C PRO A 147 -11.00 -16.43 5.60
N ASP A 148 -10.04 -17.10 6.25
CA ASP A 148 -8.66 -16.60 6.36
C ASP A 148 -7.96 -16.49 5.00
N ARG A 149 -8.25 -17.40 4.06
CA ARG A 149 -7.73 -17.33 2.69
C ARG A 149 -8.38 -16.18 1.92
N ILE A 150 -9.68 -15.96 2.12
CA ILE A 150 -10.38 -14.82 1.51
C ILE A 150 -9.81 -13.50 2.05
N ILE A 151 -9.72 -13.36 3.37
CA ILE A 151 -9.15 -12.19 4.04
C ILE A 151 -7.73 -11.95 3.55
N SER A 152 -6.89 -12.98 3.47
CA SER A 152 -5.51 -12.80 3.00
C SER A 152 -5.38 -12.48 1.51
N GLY A 153 -6.35 -12.90 0.68
CA GLY A 153 -6.38 -12.63 -0.77
C GLY A 153 -6.97 -11.27 -1.18
N LEU A 154 -7.52 -10.48 -0.24
CA LEU A 154 -8.09 -9.16 -0.54
C LEU A 154 -7.02 -8.07 -0.51
N THR A 155 -7.02 -7.23 -1.55
CA THR A 155 -6.06 -6.12 -1.72
C THR A 155 -6.25 -5.00 -0.69
N PHE A 156 -5.21 -4.20 -0.45
CA PHE A 156 -5.26 -2.95 0.33
C PHE A 156 -6.50 -2.08 0.06
N GLY A 157 -6.91 -1.95 -1.21
CA GLY A 157 -8.05 -1.13 -1.59
C GLY A 157 -9.40 -1.56 -0.99
N PHE A 158 -9.55 -2.85 -0.66
CA PHE A 158 -10.72 -3.37 0.06
C PHE A 158 -10.75 -2.83 1.50
N TRP A 159 -9.63 -2.96 2.20
CA TRP A 159 -9.49 -2.52 3.61
C TRP A 159 -9.69 -1.01 3.76
N VAL A 160 -9.15 -0.23 2.82
CA VAL A 160 -9.40 1.23 2.79
C VAL A 160 -10.88 1.54 2.54
N HIS A 161 -11.58 0.77 1.70
CA HIS A 161 -13.01 1.00 1.45
C HIS A 161 -13.89 0.66 2.66
N LEU A 162 -13.48 -0.28 3.52
CA LEU A 162 -14.16 -0.52 4.78
C LEU A 162 -14.15 0.70 5.70
N LEU A 163 -13.19 1.63 5.55
CA LEU A 163 -13.13 2.88 6.32
C LEU A 163 -14.11 3.96 5.81
N THR A 164 -14.91 3.69 4.77
CA THR A 164 -15.89 4.66 4.24
C THR A 164 -17.10 4.82 5.16
N SER A 165 -17.85 5.92 4.97
CA SER A 165 -19.10 6.18 5.72
C SER A 165 -20.21 5.16 5.46
N ILE A 166 -20.10 4.32 4.42
CA ILE A 166 -21.06 3.23 4.17
C ILE A 166 -21.05 2.21 5.31
N TYR A 167 -19.93 2.10 6.02
CA TYR A 167 -19.73 1.20 7.17
C TYR A 167 -19.86 1.94 8.52
N GLU A 168 -20.47 3.13 8.51
CA GLU A 168 -20.69 3.95 9.70
C GLU A 168 -22.16 3.88 10.14
N ASP A 169 -22.39 3.62 11.43
CA ASP A 169 -23.70 3.59 12.06
C ASP A 169 -23.62 4.07 13.51
N THR A 170 -23.80 5.38 13.68
CA THR A 170 -23.63 6.10 14.95
C THR A 170 -24.69 5.77 16.00
N HIS A 171 -25.88 5.34 15.58
CA HIS A 171 -27.02 5.13 16.48
C HIS A 171 -27.37 3.66 16.68
N GLY A 172 -27.27 2.85 15.61
CA GLY A 172 -27.69 1.46 15.66
C GLY A 172 -26.61 0.50 16.14
N TYR A 173 -25.34 0.93 16.20
CA TYR A 173 -24.20 0.07 16.52
C TYR A 173 -24.14 -1.21 15.64
N ARG A 174 -24.70 -1.16 14.41
CA ARG A 174 -24.81 -2.31 13.50
C ARG A 174 -23.58 -2.49 12.62
N LEU A 175 -22.80 -1.43 12.40
CA LEU A 175 -21.68 -1.40 11.45
C LEU A 175 -20.34 -1.20 12.17
N LEU A 176 -19.26 -1.12 11.39
CA LEU A 176 -17.89 -1.10 11.91
C LEU A 176 -17.58 0.20 12.67
N TRP A 177 -18.01 1.35 12.15
CA TRP A 177 -17.63 2.65 12.69
C TRP A 177 -18.83 3.39 13.30
N PRO A 178 -18.63 4.23 14.33
CA PRO A 178 -17.37 4.48 15.05
C PRO A 178 -16.98 3.38 16.05
N ASN A 179 -17.80 2.33 16.18
CA ASN A 179 -17.72 1.29 17.21
C ASN A 179 -16.32 0.65 17.37
N LEU A 180 -15.65 0.38 16.24
CA LEU A 180 -14.34 -0.27 16.22
C LEU A 180 -13.19 0.73 16.10
N THR A 181 -13.44 2.02 15.94
CA THR A 181 -12.38 3.04 15.81
C THR A 181 -11.38 2.98 16.97
N PRO A 182 -11.80 3.00 18.26
CA PRO A 182 -10.84 2.94 19.38
C PRO A 182 -10.13 1.59 19.51
N ILE A 183 -10.67 0.53 18.90
CA ILE A 183 -10.08 -0.83 18.95
C ILE A 183 -9.06 -1.02 17.82
N VAL A 184 -9.36 -0.51 16.62
CA VAL A 184 -8.50 -0.63 15.43
C VAL A 184 -7.39 0.44 15.46
N PHE A 185 -7.66 1.62 16.00
CA PHE A 185 -6.71 2.73 16.07
C PHE A 185 -6.52 3.24 17.51
N PRO A 186 -6.08 2.37 18.44
CA PRO A 186 -5.99 2.71 19.87
C PRO A 186 -4.99 3.84 20.15
N ASN A 187 -4.01 4.07 19.27
CA ASN A 187 -2.99 5.11 19.42
C ASN A 187 -3.19 6.30 18.47
N ALA A 188 -4.35 6.44 17.84
CA ALA A 188 -4.65 7.63 17.03
C ALA A 188 -4.72 8.87 17.95
N PRO A 189 -4.16 10.03 17.54
CA PRO A 189 -4.25 11.24 18.33
C PRO A 189 -5.70 11.69 18.51
N MET A 190 -5.95 12.47 19.58
CA MET A 190 -7.27 13.05 19.82
C MET A 190 -7.71 13.93 18.64
N GLY A 191 -8.97 13.82 18.24
CA GLY A 191 -9.55 14.57 17.11
C GLY A 191 -9.46 13.86 15.74
N TYR A 192 -8.78 12.71 15.64
CA TYR A 192 -8.82 11.91 14.42
C TYR A 192 -10.07 11.03 14.36
N GLU A 193 -11.05 11.48 13.58
CA GLU A 193 -12.26 10.72 13.29
C GLU A 193 -12.09 9.77 12.10
N ARG A 194 -13.04 8.85 11.91
CA ARG A 194 -13.07 7.90 10.78
C ARG A 194 -12.86 8.59 9.42
N SER A 195 -13.44 9.77 9.22
CA SER A 195 -13.26 10.58 7.99
C SER A 195 -11.79 10.91 7.74
N THR A 196 -11.11 11.49 8.73
CA THR A 196 -9.69 11.89 8.64
C THR A 196 -8.78 10.68 8.44
N ILE A 197 -9.06 9.57 9.14
CA ILE A 197 -8.34 8.29 9.00
C ILE A 197 -8.52 7.77 7.57
N HIS A 198 -9.77 7.68 7.09
CA HIS A 198 -10.08 7.25 5.73
C HIS A 198 -9.33 8.08 4.69
N ASP A 199 -9.30 9.41 4.83
CA ASP A 199 -8.63 10.29 3.87
C ASP A 199 -7.11 10.09 3.86
N ALA A 200 -6.50 9.84 5.03
CA ALA A 200 -5.09 9.45 5.11
C ALA A 200 -4.83 8.13 4.37
N PHE A 201 -5.65 7.10 4.61
CA PHE A 201 -5.55 5.81 3.92
C PHE A 201 -5.81 5.91 2.40
N VAL A 202 -6.67 6.82 1.95
CA VAL A 202 -6.90 7.11 0.52
C VAL A 202 -5.64 7.72 -0.12
N ARG A 203 -4.96 8.67 0.55
CA ARG A 203 -3.70 9.22 0.06
C ARG A 203 -2.64 8.13 -0.08
N ILE A 204 -2.48 7.29 0.94
CA ILE A 204 -1.55 6.15 0.94
C ILE A 204 -1.86 5.17 -0.19
N LYS A 205 -3.13 4.79 -0.35
CA LYS A 205 -3.60 3.90 -1.42
C LYS A 205 -3.29 4.49 -2.80
N THR A 206 -3.47 5.79 -2.97
CA THR A 206 -3.18 6.48 -4.24
C THR A 206 -1.69 6.39 -4.58
N LEU A 207 -0.81 6.63 -3.60
CA LEU A 207 0.63 6.47 -3.77
C LEU A 207 1.03 5.01 -4.06
N ARG A 208 0.45 4.04 -3.34
CA ARG A 208 0.68 2.60 -3.58
C ARG A 208 0.24 2.18 -4.99
N ASN A 209 -0.87 2.72 -5.49
CA ASN A 209 -1.34 2.42 -6.85
C ASN A 209 -0.37 2.96 -7.91
N ARG A 210 0.13 4.19 -7.73
CA ARG A 210 1.17 4.75 -8.61
C ARG A 210 2.41 3.86 -8.68
N LEU A 211 2.86 3.35 -7.52
CA LEU A 211 3.94 2.37 -7.45
C LEU A 211 3.62 1.10 -8.25
N SER A 212 2.41 0.56 -8.08
CA SER A 212 1.96 -0.66 -8.77
C SER A 212 1.81 -0.49 -10.29
N HIS A 213 1.57 0.74 -10.75
CA HIS A 213 1.56 1.10 -12.18
C HIS A 213 2.95 1.54 -12.70
N HIS A 214 3.99 1.37 -11.89
CA HIS A 214 5.37 1.74 -12.19
C HIS A 214 5.54 3.21 -12.58
N GLU A 215 4.75 4.09 -11.98
CA GLU A 215 4.85 5.53 -12.18
C GLU A 215 5.98 6.14 -11.33
N ALA A 216 6.34 7.39 -11.63
CA ALA A 216 7.25 8.16 -10.79
C ALA A 216 6.58 8.50 -9.45
N ILE A 217 7.00 7.88 -8.34
CA ILE A 217 6.33 8.01 -7.03
C ILE A 217 6.65 9.32 -6.31
N TRP A 218 7.72 10.00 -6.73
CA TRP A 218 8.13 11.32 -6.23
C TRP A 218 7.41 12.49 -6.95
N LYS A 219 6.61 12.21 -7.99
CA LYS A 219 5.88 13.25 -8.74
C LYS A 219 4.65 13.72 -7.97
N PHE A 220 4.64 14.95 -7.48
CA PHE A 220 3.50 15.49 -6.74
C PHE A 220 3.02 16.81 -7.31
N HIS A 221 1.89 17.26 -6.80
CA HIS A 221 1.29 18.55 -7.09
C HIS A 221 0.89 19.21 -5.77
N TYR A 222 0.86 20.53 -5.75
CA TYR A 222 0.29 21.25 -4.61
C TYR A 222 -1.19 20.92 -4.45
N ASP A 223 -1.66 20.84 -3.21
CA ASP A 223 -3.08 20.67 -2.96
C ASP A 223 -3.84 21.96 -3.27
N ASP A 224 -5.04 21.80 -3.83
CA ASP A 224 -6.00 22.87 -4.00
C ASP A 224 -6.47 23.34 -2.60
N PRO A 225 -6.38 24.63 -2.27
CA PRO A 225 -6.68 25.14 -0.94
C PRO A 225 -8.16 25.02 -0.55
N TYR A 226 -9.07 24.91 -1.52
CA TYR A 226 -10.50 24.77 -1.29
C TYR A 226 -10.93 23.31 -1.11
N THR A 227 -10.31 22.40 -1.88
CA THR A 227 -10.71 20.98 -1.87
C THR A 227 -9.79 20.08 -1.06
N GLY A 228 -8.58 20.53 -0.72
CA GLY A 228 -7.55 19.74 -0.03
C GLY A 228 -7.03 18.55 -0.85
N LYS A 229 -7.24 18.56 -2.17
CA LYS A 229 -6.85 17.49 -3.11
C LYS A 229 -5.74 17.98 -4.05
N PRO A 230 -4.91 17.08 -4.61
CA PRO A 230 -3.84 17.48 -5.52
C PRO A 230 -4.37 18.25 -6.74
N ASN A 231 -3.86 19.47 -6.95
CA ASN A 231 -4.15 20.29 -8.11
C ASN A 231 -3.16 19.96 -9.24
N TYR A 232 -3.59 19.15 -10.21
CA TYR A 232 -2.76 18.69 -11.32
C TYR A 232 -2.20 19.80 -12.23
N LYS A 233 -2.68 21.04 -12.09
CA LYS A 233 -2.13 22.20 -12.82
C LYS A 233 -0.88 22.80 -12.16
N THR A 234 -0.61 22.46 -10.89
CA THR A 234 0.48 23.03 -10.09
C THR A 234 1.44 21.94 -9.61
N PRO A 235 2.28 21.40 -10.50
CA PRO A 235 3.25 20.36 -10.13
C PRO A 235 4.37 20.90 -9.23
N ILE A 236 4.89 20.01 -8.40
CA ILE A 236 6.08 20.28 -7.59
C ILE A 236 7.33 19.97 -8.42
N TYR A 237 8.32 20.87 -8.33
CA TYR A 237 9.57 20.82 -9.08
C TYR A 237 10.77 20.67 -8.15
N GLY A 238 11.81 20.02 -8.66
CA GLY A 238 13.09 19.83 -7.99
C GLY A 238 13.16 18.56 -7.14
N ALA A 239 14.34 17.94 -7.13
CA ALA A 239 14.60 16.70 -6.40
C ALA A 239 14.40 16.86 -4.88
N HIS A 240 14.86 17.98 -4.30
CA HIS A 240 14.73 18.22 -2.86
C HIS A 240 13.27 18.27 -2.40
N ALA A 241 12.43 19.10 -3.04
CA ALA A 241 11.01 19.21 -2.69
C ALA A 241 10.26 17.89 -2.94
N SER A 242 10.54 17.22 -4.05
CA SER A 242 9.94 15.91 -4.39
C SER A 242 10.29 14.84 -3.36
N CYS A 243 11.55 14.77 -2.92
CA CYS A 243 12.00 13.83 -1.90
C CYS A 243 11.38 14.15 -0.54
N ASN A 244 11.34 15.42 -0.11
CA ASN A 244 10.77 15.78 1.18
C ASN A 244 9.28 15.44 1.28
N LEU A 245 8.51 15.67 0.21
CA LEU A 245 7.09 15.30 0.21
C LEU A 245 6.89 13.79 0.17
N LEU A 246 7.71 13.05 -0.58
CA LEU A 246 7.65 11.58 -0.56
C LEU A 246 8.03 11.03 0.82
N ARG A 247 9.02 11.62 1.50
CA ARG A 247 9.38 11.27 2.87
C ARG A 247 8.24 11.53 3.84
N LYS A 248 7.57 12.68 3.73
CA LYS A 248 6.37 12.97 4.53
C LYS A 248 5.30 11.89 4.34
N HIS A 249 5.03 11.47 3.09
CA HIS A 249 4.09 10.38 2.85
C HIS A 249 4.56 9.01 3.39
N TYR A 250 5.87 8.77 3.44
CA TYR A 250 6.41 7.59 4.10
C TYR A 250 6.21 7.66 5.61
N ASP A 251 6.43 8.82 6.21
CA ASP A 251 6.20 9.07 7.64
C ASP A 251 4.71 8.90 7.97
N ASP A 252 3.80 9.40 7.12
CA ASP A 252 2.35 9.17 7.25
C ASP A 252 2.00 7.66 7.30
N ILE A 253 2.67 6.83 6.48
CA ILE A 253 2.49 5.37 6.49
C ILE A 253 2.95 4.79 7.84
N LEU A 254 4.12 5.21 8.33
CA LEU A 254 4.65 4.77 9.62
C LEU A 254 3.74 5.21 10.78
N ASP A 255 3.15 6.40 10.69
CA ASP A 255 2.20 6.90 11.67
C ASP A 255 0.91 6.10 11.65
N MET A 256 0.35 5.75 10.48
CA MET A 256 -0.80 4.85 10.41
C MET A 256 -0.50 3.48 11.01
N ILE A 257 0.71 2.93 10.81
CA ILE A 257 1.13 1.68 11.49
C ILE A 257 1.13 1.89 13.00
N GLY A 258 1.70 3.00 13.49
CA GLY A 258 1.76 3.33 14.92
C GLY A 258 0.39 3.54 15.56
N TRP A 259 -0.53 4.20 14.86
CA TRP A 259 -1.91 4.42 15.33
C TRP A 259 -2.64 3.10 15.57
N ILE A 260 -2.37 2.09 14.72
CA ILE A 260 -2.92 0.75 14.90
C ILE A 260 -2.15 -0.04 15.96
N ASN A 261 -0.82 -0.05 15.90
CA ASN A 261 0.02 -0.82 16.81
C ASN A 261 1.45 -0.25 16.90
N LEU A 262 1.78 0.33 18.06
CA LEU A 262 3.06 0.97 18.31
C LEU A 262 4.24 -0.02 18.26
N ASP A 263 4.08 -1.21 18.82
CA ASP A 263 5.13 -2.25 18.82
C ASP A 263 5.51 -2.69 17.41
N ARG A 264 4.54 -2.73 16.51
CA ARG A 264 4.75 -3.05 15.09
C ARG A 264 5.52 -1.95 14.37
N LYS A 265 5.22 -0.66 14.63
CA LYS A 265 6.02 0.47 14.14
C LYS A 265 7.46 0.37 14.68
N ASN A 266 7.62 0.18 15.98
CA ASN A 266 8.92 0.08 16.64
C ASN A 266 9.75 -1.09 16.12
N THR A 267 9.12 -2.26 15.93
CA THR A 267 9.76 -3.44 15.35
C THR A 267 10.20 -3.17 13.90
N PHE A 268 9.34 -2.55 13.09
CA PHE A 268 9.69 -2.19 11.70
C PHE A 268 10.91 -1.28 11.63
N LEU A 269 11.00 -0.28 12.52
CA LEU A 269 12.15 0.63 12.62
C LEU A 269 13.40 -0.06 13.15
N LYS A 270 13.26 -0.93 14.17
CA LYS A 270 14.38 -1.66 14.80
C LYS A 270 15.15 -2.53 13.80
N TYR A 271 14.45 -3.14 12.84
CA TYR A 271 15.07 -3.96 11.80
C TYR A 271 15.47 -3.15 10.54
N SER A 272 15.58 -1.83 10.66
CA SER A 272 16.13 -0.94 9.62
C SER A 272 15.38 -0.96 8.28
N ALA A 273 14.14 -1.43 8.24
CA ALA A 273 13.36 -1.59 7.01
C ALA A 273 13.07 -0.25 6.31
N ASN A 274 13.23 0.87 7.02
CA ASN A 274 13.07 2.24 6.56
C ASN A 274 14.35 2.90 6.03
N LEU A 275 15.53 2.46 6.49
CA LEU A 275 16.79 3.19 6.24
C LEU A 275 17.11 3.31 4.75
N ARG A 276 16.87 2.23 3.97
CA ARG A 276 17.09 2.23 2.52
C ARG A 276 16.23 3.26 1.81
N PHE A 277 14.96 3.39 2.22
CA PHE A 277 14.07 4.40 1.67
C PHE A 277 14.60 5.81 1.93
N TYR A 278 14.99 6.16 3.16
CA TYR A 278 15.51 7.49 3.46
C TYR A 278 16.83 7.81 2.75
N ALA A 279 17.71 6.81 2.60
CA ALA A 279 18.95 6.97 1.84
C ALA A 279 18.66 7.31 0.37
N LEU A 280 17.78 6.53 -0.28
CA LEU A 280 17.39 6.75 -1.67
C LEU A 280 16.54 8.01 -1.86
N CYS A 281 15.63 8.31 -0.93
CA CYS A 281 14.73 9.46 -0.98
C CYS A 281 15.43 10.74 -0.52
N SER A 282 16.55 11.06 -1.17
CA SER A 282 17.34 12.25 -0.89
C SER A 282 17.99 12.74 -2.17
N VAL A 283 18.47 13.99 -2.17
CA VAL A 283 19.25 14.54 -3.29
C VAL A 283 20.51 13.69 -3.54
N ASN A 284 21.17 13.24 -2.49
CA ASN A 284 22.33 12.34 -2.60
C ASN A 284 21.94 10.95 -3.12
N GLY A 285 20.78 10.43 -2.73
CA GLY A 285 20.25 9.17 -3.25
C GLY A 285 19.91 9.23 -4.74
N LEU A 286 19.49 10.39 -5.25
CA LEU A 286 19.37 10.62 -6.70
C LEU A 286 20.76 10.74 -7.35
N ASN A 287 21.65 11.57 -6.79
CA ASN A 287 23.01 11.77 -7.30
C ASN A 287 23.83 10.49 -7.34
N SER A 288 23.61 9.54 -6.43
CA SER A 288 24.29 8.23 -6.50
C SER A 288 24.00 7.46 -7.78
N TYR A 289 22.94 7.81 -8.52
CA TYR A 289 22.64 7.26 -9.85
C TYR A 289 23.06 8.21 -10.97
N ILE A 290 22.77 9.51 -10.85
CA ILE A 290 22.89 10.44 -11.98
C ILE A 290 24.23 11.17 -12.07
N ASP A 291 24.92 11.34 -10.94
CA ASP A 291 26.14 12.14 -10.81
C ASP A 291 26.80 11.91 -9.43
N PRO A 292 27.48 10.77 -9.21
CA PRO A 292 28.03 10.42 -7.89
C PRO A 292 29.04 11.43 -7.35
N ASP A 293 29.71 12.17 -8.22
CA ASP A 293 30.72 13.18 -7.86
C ASP A 293 30.12 14.38 -7.11
N LYS A 294 28.80 14.59 -7.19
CA LYS A 294 28.07 15.60 -6.39
C LYS A 294 27.89 15.22 -4.93
N ILE A 295 28.20 13.98 -4.53
CA ILE A 295 28.10 13.56 -3.14
C ILE A 295 29.33 14.10 -2.38
N SER A 296 29.10 15.06 -1.47
CA SER A 296 30.18 15.77 -0.77
C SER A 296 31.01 14.88 0.15
N THR A 297 30.39 13.88 0.78
CA THR A 297 31.05 12.96 1.70
C THR A 297 31.85 11.93 0.92
N ARG A 298 33.17 12.02 0.97
CA ARG A 298 34.09 11.14 0.24
C ARG A 298 35.20 10.61 1.13
N VAL A 299 35.64 9.39 0.84
CA VAL A 299 36.83 8.78 1.45
C VAL A 299 37.82 8.45 0.34
N ASN A 300 38.98 9.10 0.34
CA ASN A 300 40.05 8.81 -0.61
C ASN A 300 40.81 7.56 -0.16
N ILE A 301 40.73 6.49 -0.96
CA ILE A 301 41.44 5.24 -0.68
C ILE A 301 42.90 5.39 -1.14
N SER A 302 43.79 5.81 -0.25
CA SER A 302 45.24 5.77 -0.50
C SER A 302 45.80 4.34 -0.36
N ARG A 303 47.05 4.12 -0.79
CA ARG A 303 47.75 2.83 -0.68
C ARG A 303 47.84 2.40 0.80
N GLY A 304 46.88 1.60 1.28
CA GLY A 304 46.91 1.08 2.66
C GLY A 304 45.67 0.35 3.17
N GLY A 305 44.50 0.56 2.56
CA GLY A 305 43.25 -0.04 3.07
C GLY A 305 43.05 -1.52 2.74
N ARG A 306 43.80 -2.45 3.36
CA ARG A 306 43.59 -3.91 3.16
C ARG A 306 42.14 -4.33 3.44
N GLY A 307 41.52 -3.73 4.47
CA GLY A 307 40.10 -3.92 4.80
C GLY A 307 39.15 -3.36 3.73
N ILE A 308 39.40 -2.15 3.22
CA ILE A 308 38.58 -1.54 2.17
C ILE A 308 38.71 -2.30 0.85
N ARG A 309 39.90 -2.76 0.47
CA ARG A 309 40.09 -3.63 -0.70
C ARG A 309 39.32 -4.95 -0.56
N LYS A 310 39.35 -5.57 0.62
CA LYS A 310 38.55 -6.76 0.90
C LYS A 310 37.05 -6.46 0.75
N LEU A 311 36.59 -5.34 1.31
CA LEU A 311 35.20 -4.89 1.18
C LEU A 311 34.81 -4.70 -0.28
N LEU A 312 35.57 -3.92 -1.07
CA LEU A 312 35.30 -3.70 -2.49
C LEU A 312 35.25 -5.01 -3.29
N LYS A 313 36.14 -5.97 -2.99
CA LYS A 313 36.14 -7.30 -3.62
C LYS A 313 34.91 -8.14 -3.26
N VAL A 314 34.37 -8.00 -2.05
CA VAL A 314 33.13 -8.68 -1.64
C VAL A 314 31.93 -8.01 -2.32
N LEU A 315 31.88 -6.68 -2.32
CA LEU A 315 30.81 -5.91 -2.96
C LEU A 315 30.77 -6.14 -4.48
N SER A 316 31.92 -6.26 -5.16
CA SER A 316 31.93 -6.55 -6.61
C SER A 316 31.41 -7.94 -6.98
N ARG A 317 31.31 -8.84 -6.00
CA ARG A 317 30.71 -10.18 -6.15
C ARG A 317 29.22 -10.19 -5.77
N ASN A 318 28.62 -9.04 -5.49
CA ASN A 318 27.25 -8.92 -4.96
C ASN A 318 27.02 -9.70 -3.66
N ASP A 319 28.06 -9.79 -2.82
CA ASP A 319 28.01 -10.53 -1.55
C ASP A 319 28.01 -9.55 -0.36
N PHE A 320 27.75 -10.06 0.84
CA PHE A 320 27.69 -9.30 2.08
C PHE A 320 28.96 -9.45 2.91
N MET A 321 29.40 -8.35 3.50
CA MET A 321 30.49 -8.32 4.46
C MET A 321 29.98 -7.83 5.82
N ARG A 322 30.33 -8.58 6.86
CA ARG A 322 30.15 -8.17 8.25
C ARG A 322 31.34 -7.34 8.71
N LEU A 323 31.10 -6.13 9.19
CA LEU A 323 32.07 -5.26 9.86
C LEU A 323 31.90 -5.43 11.37
N THR A 324 33.01 -5.74 12.07
CA THR A 324 32.99 -6.08 13.49
C THR A 324 33.98 -5.24 14.30
N LYS A 325 33.68 -5.05 15.59
CA LYS A 325 34.57 -4.47 16.59
C LYS A 325 34.41 -5.26 17.87
N SER A 326 35.52 -5.70 18.47
CA SER A 326 35.50 -6.54 19.68
C SER A 326 34.60 -7.78 19.54
N ASN A 327 34.63 -8.44 18.38
CA ASN A 327 33.78 -9.58 17.99
C ASN A 327 32.27 -9.31 17.83
N GLU A 328 31.79 -8.12 18.17
CA GLU A 328 30.41 -7.70 17.91
C GLU A 328 30.25 -7.19 16.49
N THR A 329 29.06 -7.41 15.91
CA THR A 329 28.72 -6.90 14.58
C THR A 329 28.30 -5.44 14.69
N ILE A 330 29.04 -4.55 14.03
CA ILE A 330 28.65 -3.13 13.92
C ILE A 330 27.71 -2.93 12.74
N LEU A 331 28.06 -3.50 11.58
CA LEU A 331 27.35 -3.29 10.33
C LEU A 331 27.48 -4.52 9.43
N THR A 332 26.42 -4.87 8.74
CA THR A 332 26.47 -5.76 7.59
C THR A 332 26.23 -4.92 6.34
N ILE A 333 27.16 -4.95 5.39
CA ILE A 333 27.10 -4.17 4.15
C ILE A 333 27.18 -5.12 2.96
N GLY A 334 26.27 -4.96 2.01
CA GLY A 334 26.27 -5.71 0.75
C GLY A 334 26.27 -4.76 -0.43
N ALA A 335 26.39 -5.31 -1.64
CA ALA A 335 26.22 -4.53 -2.85
C ALA A 335 24.80 -3.99 -2.91
N ASP A 336 24.67 -2.67 -2.80
CA ASP A 336 23.40 -1.99 -2.90
C ASP A 336 23.49 -1.06 -4.11
N ASN A 337 22.73 -1.39 -5.15
CA ASN A 337 23.00 -0.95 -6.53
C ASN A 337 23.05 0.57 -6.68
N SER A 338 24.28 1.10 -6.73
CA SER A 338 24.67 2.37 -7.34
C SER A 338 26.16 2.28 -7.62
N MET A 339 26.53 1.58 -8.69
CA MET A 339 27.93 1.36 -9.05
C MET A 339 28.18 1.71 -10.51
N LYS A 340 29.29 2.39 -10.74
CA LYS A 340 30.20 2.07 -11.84
C LYS A 340 31.32 1.21 -11.25
N ILE A 341 31.30 -0.10 -11.49
CA ILE A 341 32.44 -0.97 -11.18
C ILE A 341 33.35 -0.93 -12.41
N ASP A 342 34.23 0.06 -12.48
CA ASP A 342 35.33 -0.02 -13.44
C ASP A 342 36.37 -1.00 -12.86
N ASN A 343 36.29 -2.26 -13.32
CA ASN A 343 37.39 -3.21 -13.17
C ASN A 343 38.51 -2.74 -14.12
N THR A 344 39.61 -2.22 -13.58
CA THR A 344 40.93 -2.53 -14.16
C THR A 344 41.31 -3.95 -13.79
#